data_AF-A0A0T1WS49-F1
#
_entry.id   AF-A0A0T1WS49-F1
#
_cell.length_a   1.000
_cell.length_b   1.000
_cell.length_c   1.000
_cell.angle_alpha   90.00
_cell.angle_beta   90.00
_cell.angle_gamma   90.00
#
_symmetry.space_group_name_H-M   'P 1'
#
loop_
_entity.id
_entity.type
_entity.pdbx_description
1 polymer ?
#
loop_
_entity_poly.entity_id
_entity_poly.type
_entity_poly.pdbx_seq_one_letter_code
_entity_poly.pdbx_strand_id
1 'polypeptide(L)'
;MSTAKFRRCHDVTKRWEGGWSDHPADPGGKTMYGVTEAVYHAWLRQHGKQIRPVRQITLAEAEQIYFEQYWVPSGGPTLATGVDLATYDASVNSGVSRGRKWLLASIGGPDHVTVKRICATRLSFMRSLNIWNTFGRGWARRVADIEAKGVAWALTAANDNSDLVKQQLGDEADKARSQAGKQTGAAAGAGGGGAISIDQGAQLGDWILSGIVSVAFAALAFLIIRAVINTHRATAYAREAANA
;
A
#
# COMPACT_ATOMS: atom_id res chain seq x y z
N MET A 1 6.63 4.08 -26.55
CA MET A 1 5.15 4.05 -26.58
C MET A 1 4.65 3.19 -25.42
N SER A 2 3.61 3.62 -24.71
CA SER A 2 3.09 2.92 -23.53
C SER A 2 2.42 1.59 -23.89
N THR A 3 2.63 0.54 -23.08
CA THR A 3 2.13 -0.83 -23.37
C THR A 3 0.77 -1.10 -22.72
N ALA A 4 0.02 -2.09 -23.22
CA ALA A 4 -1.25 -2.52 -22.60
C ALA A 4 -1.05 -2.92 -21.12
N LYS A 5 0.07 -3.58 -20.82
CA LYS A 5 0.46 -3.96 -19.46
C LYS A 5 0.65 -2.76 -18.53
N PHE A 6 1.32 -1.71 -19.02
CA PHE A 6 1.44 -0.46 -18.29
C PHE A 6 0.07 0.15 -18.01
N ARG A 7 -0.78 0.31 -19.04
CA ARG A 7 -2.09 0.95 -18.90
C ARG A 7 -2.95 0.24 -17.86
N ARG A 8 -2.99 -1.10 -17.92
CA ARG A 8 -3.69 -1.94 -16.92
C ARG A 8 -3.22 -1.63 -15.49
N CYS A 9 -1.92 -1.52 -15.25
CA CYS A 9 -1.38 -1.20 -13.93
C CYS A 9 -1.66 0.26 -13.53
N HIS A 10 -1.44 1.19 -14.46
CA HIS A 10 -1.63 2.62 -14.25
C HIS A 10 -3.10 2.96 -13.96
N ASP A 11 -4.07 2.29 -14.59
CA ASP A 11 -5.50 2.47 -14.32
C ASP A 11 -5.92 2.10 -12.90
N VAL A 12 -5.15 1.24 -12.23
CA VAL A 12 -5.33 0.92 -10.81
C VAL A 12 -4.61 1.96 -9.95
N THR A 13 -3.33 2.22 -10.23
CA THR A 13 -2.51 3.16 -9.44
C THR A 13 -3.05 4.59 -9.47
N LYS A 14 -3.48 5.09 -10.63
CA LYS A 14 -3.95 6.48 -10.81
C LYS A 14 -5.20 6.81 -10.01
N ARG A 15 -5.98 5.81 -9.56
CA ARG A 15 -7.13 6.01 -8.67
C ARG A 15 -6.72 6.53 -7.29
N TRP A 16 -5.46 6.29 -6.92
CA TRP A 16 -4.86 6.77 -5.68
C TRP A 16 -4.10 8.08 -5.85
N GLU A 17 -3.83 8.47 -7.09
CA GLU A 17 -3.20 9.74 -7.41
C GLU A 17 -4.32 10.78 -7.56
N GLY A 18 -4.22 11.86 -6.79
CA GLY A 18 -5.26 12.89 -6.73
C GLY A 18 -5.43 13.66 -8.04
N GLY A 19 -6.51 14.45 -8.10
CA GLY A 19 -6.70 15.47 -9.14
C GLY A 19 -5.77 16.68 -8.97
N TRP A 20 -6.18 17.84 -9.49
CA TRP A 20 -5.45 19.09 -9.30
C TRP A 20 -5.31 19.42 -7.81
N SER A 21 -4.10 19.80 -7.39
CA SER A 21 -3.83 20.37 -6.07
C SER A 21 -2.90 21.57 -6.22
N ASP A 22 -3.28 22.67 -5.57
CA ASP A 22 -2.49 23.90 -5.45
C ASP A 22 -2.64 24.37 -4.01
N HIS A 23 -1.72 23.95 -3.14
CA HIS A 23 -1.76 24.30 -1.72
C HIS A 23 -0.57 25.21 -1.37
N PRO A 24 -0.79 26.43 -0.82
CA PRO A 24 0.27 27.39 -0.53
C PRO A 24 1.36 26.89 0.44
N ALA A 25 1.06 25.87 1.25
CA ALA A 25 1.99 25.26 2.20
C ALA A 25 2.62 23.93 1.71
N ASP A 26 2.37 23.51 0.46
CA ASP A 26 2.95 22.29 -0.09
C ASP A 26 4.31 22.59 -0.77
N PRO A 27 5.43 22.04 -0.27
CA PRO A 27 6.74 22.20 -0.92
C PRO A 27 6.80 21.60 -2.33
N GLY A 28 5.85 20.73 -2.70
CA GLY A 28 5.72 20.13 -4.03
C GLY A 28 5.15 21.07 -5.11
N GLY A 29 4.56 22.20 -4.71
CA GLY A 29 3.96 23.18 -5.62
C GLY A 29 2.77 22.66 -6.43
N LYS A 30 2.43 23.39 -7.50
CA LYS A 30 1.34 23.05 -8.43
C LYS A 30 1.50 21.61 -8.94
N THR A 31 0.45 20.80 -8.79
CA THR A 31 0.46 19.38 -9.18
C THR A 31 -0.79 19.03 -9.99
N MET A 32 -0.61 18.31 -11.09
CA MET A 32 -1.69 17.80 -11.94
C MET A 32 -1.44 16.33 -12.27
N TYR A 33 -2.43 15.47 -12.05
CA TYR A 33 -2.31 14.00 -12.20
C TYR A 33 -1.14 13.39 -11.40
N GLY A 34 -0.83 13.94 -10.22
CA GLY A 34 0.32 13.50 -9.42
C GLY A 34 1.70 13.93 -9.95
N VAL A 35 1.76 14.71 -11.04
CA VAL A 35 3.00 15.26 -11.60
C VAL A 35 3.19 16.69 -11.11
N THR A 36 4.33 16.97 -10.49
CA THR A 36 4.70 18.34 -10.06
C THR A 36 5.21 19.17 -11.24
N GLU A 37 5.13 20.49 -11.12
CA GLU A 37 5.64 21.41 -12.15
C GLU A 37 7.14 21.22 -12.43
N ALA A 38 7.94 20.92 -11.40
CA ALA A 38 9.36 20.62 -11.56
C ALA A 38 9.60 19.36 -12.42
N VAL A 39 8.86 18.28 -12.15
CA VAL A 39 8.96 17.02 -12.93
C VAL A 39 8.51 17.24 -14.37
N TYR A 40 7.39 17.96 -14.57
CA TYR A 40 6.89 18.24 -15.91
C TYR A 40 7.86 19.08 -16.73
N HIS A 41 8.40 20.16 -16.15
CA HIS A 41 9.39 21.01 -16.82
C HIS A 41 10.67 20.25 -17.16
N ALA A 42 11.16 19.38 -16.27
CA ALA A 42 12.31 18.52 -16.55
C ALA A 42 12.03 17.58 -17.74
N TRP A 43 10.86 16.94 -17.75
CA TRP A 43 10.44 16.05 -18.83
C TRP A 43 10.28 16.78 -20.18
N LEU A 44 9.67 17.96 -20.19
CA LEU A 44 9.53 18.79 -21.39
C LEU A 44 10.89 19.15 -21.99
N ARG A 45 11.86 19.57 -21.16
CA ARG A 45 13.23 19.88 -21.60
C ARG A 45 13.91 18.65 -22.21
N GLN A 46 13.79 17.50 -21.56
CA GLN A 46 14.35 16.24 -22.06
C GLN A 46 13.79 15.85 -23.44
N HIS A 47 12.54 16.23 -23.73
CA HIS A 47 11.86 15.93 -24.98
C HIS A 47 11.93 17.08 -26.01
N GLY A 48 12.70 18.13 -25.73
CA GLY A 48 12.79 19.30 -26.62
C GLY A 48 11.47 20.06 -26.81
N LYS A 49 10.54 19.93 -25.85
CA LYS A 49 9.22 20.58 -25.89
C LYS A 49 9.26 21.94 -25.21
N GLN A 50 8.37 22.84 -25.63
CA GLN A 50 8.19 24.14 -24.99
C GLN A 50 7.78 23.97 -23.53
N ILE A 51 8.47 24.65 -22.62
CA ILE A 51 8.14 24.70 -21.20
C ILE A 51 6.80 25.42 -21.03
N ARG A 52 5.88 24.80 -20.28
CA ARG A 52 4.57 25.36 -19.97
C ARG A 52 4.08 24.86 -18.60
N PRO A 53 3.18 25.61 -17.94
CA PRO A 53 2.72 25.26 -16.61
C PRO A 53 2.11 23.86 -16.55
N VAL A 54 2.31 23.15 -15.43
CA VAL A 54 1.81 21.78 -15.24
C VAL A 54 0.30 21.65 -15.34
N ARG A 55 -0.45 22.74 -15.12
CA ARG A 55 -1.90 22.76 -15.35
C ARG A 55 -2.30 22.51 -16.81
N GLN A 56 -1.36 22.66 -17.75
CA GLN A 56 -1.55 22.38 -19.17
C GLN A 56 -1.04 20.99 -19.58
N ILE A 57 -0.58 20.16 -18.63
CA ILE A 57 -0.18 18.78 -18.92
C ILE A 57 -1.39 18.00 -19.44
N THR A 58 -1.19 17.29 -20.54
CA THR A 58 -2.21 16.37 -21.06
C THR A 58 -2.15 15.03 -20.30
N LEU A 59 -3.26 14.29 -20.28
CA LEU A 59 -3.27 12.94 -19.71
C LEU A 59 -2.22 12.05 -20.39
N ALA A 60 -2.05 12.16 -21.71
CA ALA A 60 -1.06 11.38 -22.46
C ALA A 60 0.39 11.73 -22.05
N GLU A 61 0.69 13.00 -21.79
CA GLU A 61 2.01 13.41 -21.28
C GLU A 61 2.24 12.89 -19.86
N ALA A 62 1.24 12.98 -18.97
CA ALA A 62 1.33 12.43 -17.62
C ALA A 62 1.56 10.90 -17.65
N GLU A 63 0.81 10.17 -18.48
CA GLU A 63 1.00 8.74 -18.69
C GLU A 63 2.40 8.42 -19.23
N GLN A 64 2.92 9.23 -20.15
CA GLN A 64 4.26 9.03 -20.69
C GLN A 64 5.35 9.27 -19.63
N ILE A 65 5.18 10.28 -18.76
CA ILE A 65 6.04 10.50 -17.59
C ILE A 65 6.01 9.28 -16.67
N TYR A 66 4.82 8.77 -16.33
CA TYR A 66 4.69 7.58 -15.50
C TYR A 66 5.31 6.34 -16.16
N PHE A 67 5.18 6.20 -17.47
CA PHE A 67 5.77 5.11 -18.23
C PHE A 67 7.30 5.16 -18.17
N GLU A 68 7.90 6.32 -18.43
CA GLU A 68 9.35 6.48 -18.54
C GLU A 68 10.06 6.56 -17.19
N GLN A 69 9.47 7.25 -16.21
CA GLN A 69 10.14 7.56 -14.94
C GLN A 69 9.82 6.54 -13.84
N TYR A 70 8.74 5.76 -13.97
CA TYR A 70 8.32 4.82 -12.93
C TYR A 70 8.16 3.39 -13.47
N TRP A 71 7.38 3.20 -14.53
CA TRP A 71 7.10 1.85 -15.06
C TRP A 71 8.35 1.16 -15.59
N VAL A 72 9.03 1.75 -16.57
CA VAL A 72 10.26 1.16 -17.13
C VAL A 72 11.34 0.99 -16.05
N PRO A 73 11.66 2.02 -15.24
CA PRO A 73 12.72 1.90 -14.23
C PRO A 73 12.40 0.92 -13.09
N SER A 74 11.12 0.74 -12.74
CA SER A 74 10.70 -0.28 -11.77
C SER A 74 10.85 -1.73 -12.28
N GLY A 75 11.11 -1.90 -13.58
CA GLY A 75 11.17 -3.21 -14.24
C GLY A 75 9.81 -3.71 -14.73
N GLY A 76 8.75 -2.89 -14.66
CA GLY A 76 7.38 -3.27 -15.05
C GLY A 76 7.25 -4.09 -16.34
N PRO A 77 7.97 -3.77 -17.44
CA PRO A 77 7.93 -4.57 -18.66
C PRO A 77 8.23 -6.07 -18.44
N THR A 78 9.17 -6.43 -17.56
CA THR A 78 9.66 -7.81 -17.39
C THR A 78 9.02 -8.58 -16.24
N LEU A 79 8.30 -7.91 -15.33
CA LEU A 79 7.72 -8.55 -14.13
C LEU A 79 6.50 -9.42 -14.46
N ALA A 80 6.23 -10.46 -13.68
CA ALA A 80 5.01 -11.26 -13.85
C ALA A 80 3.73 -10.43 -13.61
N THR A 81 2.60 -10.88 -14.18
CA THR A 81 1.29 -10.26 -13.95
C THR A 81 0.94 -10.29 -12.45
N GLY A 82 0.52 -9.15 -11.90
CA GLY A 82 0.26 -8.95 -10.48
C GLY A 82 1.48 -8.42 -9.73
N VAL A 83 2.67 -9.01 -9.96
CA VAL A 83 3.96 -8.51 -9.42
C VAL A 83 4.29 -7.15 -10.04
N ASP A 84 3.97 -6.98 -11.32
CA ASP A 84 4.10 -5.73 -12.07
C ASP A 84 3.32 -4.57 -11.41
N LEU A 85 2.05 -4.79 -11.07
CA LEU A 85 1.21 -3.81 -10.37
C LEU A 85 1.78 -3.45 -9.01
N ALA A 86 2.09 -4.44 -8.19
CA ALA A 86 2.53 -4.21 -6.81
C ALA A 86 3.87 -3.46 -6.76
N THR A 87 4.79 -3.78 -7.67
CA THR A 87 6.10 -3.13 -7.77
C THR A 87 5.99 -1.72 -8.34
N TYR A 88 5.17 -1.54 -9.38
CA TYR A 88 4.93 -0.24 -9.99
C TYR A 88 4.25 0.73 -9.01
N ASP A 89 3.17 0.33 -8.35
CA ASP A 89 2.48 1.19 -7.37
C ASP A 89 3.38 1.58 -6.20
N ALA A 90 4.18 0.62 -5.70
CA ALA A 90 5.19 0.89 -4.68
C ALA A 90 6.24 1.91 -5.17
N SER A 91 6.65 1.83 -6.44
CA SER A 91 7.59 2.75 -7.05
C SER A 91 7.01 4.15 -7.23
N VAL A 92 5.73 4.26 -7.60
CA VAL A 92 5.03 5.55 -7.70
C VAL A 92 4.90 6.21 -6.32
N ASN A 93 4.48 5.45 -5.31
CA ASN A 93 4.24 6.00 -3.97
C ASN A 93 5.54 6.32 -3.21
N SER A 94 6.55 5.46 -3.30
CA SER A 94 7.73 5.51 -2.43
C SER A 94 9.07 5.62 -3.17
N GLY A 95 9.03 5.80 -4.49
CA GLY A 95 10.19 5.91 -5.38
C GLY A 95 10.66 4.56 -5.93
N VAL A 96 11.13 4.58 -7.18
CA VAL A 96 11.60 3.38 -7.92
C VAL A 96 12.63 2.57 -7.16
N SER A 97 13.61 3.23 -6.53
CA SER A 97 14.66 2.54 -5.77
C SER A 97 14.09 1.70 -4.63
N ARG A 98 13.15 2.25 -3.84
CA ARG A 98 12.49 1.51 -2.76
C ARG A 98 11.60 0.40 -3.30
N GLY A 99 10.81 0.67 -4.34
CA GLY A 99 9.96 -0.33 -4.98
C GLY A 99 10.76 -1.56 -5.44
N ARG A 100 11.89 -1.35 -6.12
CA ARG A 100 12.81 -2.42 -6.53
C ARG A 100 13.44 -3.15 -5.34
N LYS A 101 13.85 -2.42 -4.30
CA LYS A 101 14.42 -3.03 -3.09
C LYS A 101 13.41 -3.94 -2.38
N TRP A 102 12.15 -3.51 -2.26
CA TRP A 102 11.09 -4.33 -1.68
C TRP A 102 10.75 -5.53 -2.54
N LEU A 103 10.73 -5.39 -3.86
CA LEU A 103 10.57 -6.53 -4.76
C LEU A 103 11.67 -7.57 -4.53
N LEU A 104 12.95 -7.17 -4.56
CA LEU A 104 14.08 -8.07 -4.35
C LEU A 104 14.03 -8.78 -2.99
N ALA A 105 13.54 -8.12 -1.95
CA ALA A 105 13.35 -8.74 -0.63
C ALA A 105 12.13 -9.69 -0.56
N SER A 106 11.30 -9.72 -1.60
CA SER A 106 10.00 -10.42 -1.61
C SER A 106 9.94 -11.59 -2.59
N ILE A 107 10.89 -11.70 -3.52
CA ILE A 107 10.92 -12.76 -4.53
C ILE A 107 11.02 -14.16 -3.90
N GLY A 108 10.36 -15.13 -4.52
CA GLY A 108 10.45 -16.56 -4.19
C GLY A 108 9.09 -17.23 -4.06
N GLY A 109 8.92 -18.39 -4.69
CA GLY A 109 7.63 -19.08 -4.77
C GLY A 109 6.68 -18.46 -5.81
N PRO A 110 5.38 -18.78 -5.75
CA PRO A 110 4.39 -18.29 -6.72
C PRO A 110 4.23 -16.76 -6.73
N ASP A 111 3.85 -16.19 -7.88
CA ASP A 111 3.73 -14.74 -8.06
C ASP A 111 2.77 -14.06 -7.08
N HIS A 112 1.62 -14.68 -6.81
CA HIS A 112 0.66 -14.15 -5.82
C HIS A 112 1.25 -14.07 -4.40
N VAL A 113 2.20 -14.96 -4.06
CA VAL A 113 2.93 -14.89 -2.78
C VAL A 113 3.93 -13.73 -2.80
N THR A 114 4.64 -13.53 -3.92
CA THR A 114 5.54 -12.38 -4.11
C THR A 114 4.77 -11.06 -3.95
N VAL A 115 3.58 -10.94 -4.53
CA VAL A 115 2.68 -9.77 -4.37
C VAL A 115 2.38 -9.49 -2.89
N LYS A 116 1.99 -10.51 -2.13
CA LYS A 116 1.70 -10.36 -0.69
C LYS A 116 2.92 -9.90 0.09
N ARG A 117 4.10 -10.45 -0.22
CA ARG A 117 5.37 -10.10 0.44
C ARG A 117 5.81 -8.67 0.16
N ILE A 118 5.71 -8.19 -1.08
CA ILE A 118 6.10 -6.80 -1.39
C ILE A 118 5.14 -5.81 -0.72
N CYS A 119 3.84 -6.07 -0.74
CA CYS A 119 2.85 -5.25 -0.04
C CYS A 119 3.08 -5.23 1.47
N ALA A 120 3.36 -6.39 2.08
CA ALA A 120 3.69 -6.47 3.51
C ALA A 120 4.99 -5.71 3.86
N THR A 121 6.05 -5.86 3.05
CA THR A 121 7.33 -5.17 3.24
C THR A 121 7.15 -3.65 3.16
N ARG A 122 6.44 -3.18 2.13
CA ARG A 122 6.08 -1.77 1.96
C ARG A 122 5.31 -1.22 3.15
N LEU A 123 4.25 -1.93 3.58
CA LEU A 123 3.40 -1.47 4.69
C LEU A 123 4.15 -1.42 6.01
N SER A 124 5.08 -2.36 6.23
CA SER A 124 5.96 -2.35 7.40
C SER A 124 6.81 -1.06 7.46
N PHE A 125 7.42 -0.68 6.33
CA PHE A 125 8.16 0.58 6.23
C PHE A 125 7.25 1.80 6.46
N MET A 126 6.08 1.84 5.83
CA MET A 126 5.15 2.97 6.01
C MET A 126 4.75 3.17 7.47
N ARG A 127 4.56 2.07 8.22
CA ARG A 127 4.23 2.08 9.65
C ARG A 127 5.36 2.60 10.54
N SER A 128 6.61 2.58 10.08
CA SER A 128 7.74 3.13 10.84
C SER A 128 7.91 4.64 10.64
N LEU A 129 7.09 5.28 9.81
CA LEU A 129 7.17 6.72 9.56
C LEU A 129 6.42 7.50 10.64
N ASN A 130 6.99 8.61 11.12
CA ASN A 130 6.36 9.48 12.13
C ASN A 130 4.97 10.01 11.68
N ILE A 131 4.80 10.22 10.38
CA ILE A 131 3.55 10.71 9.77
C ILE A 131 2.49 9.61 9.57
N TRP A 132 2.76 8.37 10.02
CA TRP A 132 1.80 7.26 9.98
C TRP A 132 0.49 7.60 10.70
N ASN A 133 0.53 8.34 11.80
CA ASN A 133 -0.67 8.68 12.56
C ASN A 133 -1.65 9.56 11.77
N THR A 134 -1.13 10.33 10.81
CA THR A 134 -1.94 11.20 9.95
C THR A 134 -2.44 10.45 8.70
N PHE A 135 -1.55 9.73 8.01
CA PHE A 135 -1.85 9.19 6.67
C PHE A 135 -1.98 7.66 6.63
N GLY A 136 -1.58 6.97 7.69
CA GLY A 136 -1.41 5.52 7.72
C GLY A 136 -2.68 4.74 7.40
N ARG A 137 -3.85 5.25 7.78
CA ARG A 137 -5.14 4.62 7.42
C ARG A 137 -5.36 4.62 5.90
N GLY A 138 -5.08 5.74 5.23
CA GLY A 138 -5.16 5.85 3.78
C GLY A 138 -4.15 4.94 3.08
N TRP A 139 -2.90 4.93 3.57
CA TRP A 139 -1.86 4.07 3.03
C TRP A 139 -2.16 2.57 3.21
N ALA A 140 -2.63 2.17 4.38
CA ALA A 140 -3.05 0.79 4.64
C ALA A 140 -4.15 0.33 3.68
N ARG A 141 -5.13 1.20 3.40
CA ARG A 141 -6.19 0.92 2.44
C ARG A 141 -5.64 0.78 1.02
N ARG A 142 -4.76 1.69 0.57
CA ARG A 142 -4.11 1.61 -0.74
C ARG A 142 -3.36 0.29 -0.90
N VAL A 143 -2.52 -0.07 0.08
CA VAL A 143 -1.73 -1.29 0.01
C VAL A 143 -2.61 -2.53 0.01
N ALA A 144 -3.70 -2.56 0.79
CA ALA A 144 -4.65 -3.66 0.80
C ALA A 144 -5.34 -3.86 -0.57
N ASP A 145 -5.80 -2.77 -1.21
CA ASP A 145 -6.43 -2.82 -2.53
C ASP A 145 -5.43 -3.26 -3.62
N ILE A 146 -4.18 -2.79 -3.57
CA ILE A 146 -3.12 -3.22 -4.49
C ILE A 146 -2.74 -4.68 -4.28
N GLU A 147 -2.63 -5.14 -3.02
CA GLU A 147 -2.36 -6.54 -2.69
C GLU A 147 -3.44 -7.45 -3.25
N ALA A 148 -4.71 -7.17 -2.96
CA ALA A 148 -5.83 -8.00 -3.41
C ALA A 148 -5.91 -8.05 -4.94
N LYS A 149 -5.82 -6.90 -5.62
CA LYS A 149 -5.85 -6.82 -7.09
C LYS A 149 -4.68 -7.56 -7.72
N GLY A 150 -3.47 -7.37 -7.19
CA GLY A 150 -2.26 -8.02 -7.68
C GLY A 150 -2.30 -9.54 -7.48
N VAL A 151 -2.84 -10.01 -6.34
CA VAL A 151 -3.06 -11.44 -6.08
C VAL A 151 -4.09 -12.01 -7.05
N ALA A 152 -5.22 -11.35 -7.24
CA ALA A 152 -6.23 -11.78 -8.20
C ALA A 152 -5.64 -11.94 -9.61
N TRP A 153 -4.89 -10.94 -10.09
CA TRP A 153 -4.21 -11.01 -11.39
C TRP A 153 -3.19 -12.14 -11.47
N ALA A 154 -2.38 -12.34 -10.43
CA ALA A 154 -1.40 -13.42 -10.41
C ALA A 154 -2.04 -14.81 -10.36
N LEU A 155 -3.15 -14.97 -9.64
CA LEU A 155 -3.90 -16.23 -9.59
C LEU A 155 -4.58 -16.54 -10.92
N THR A 156 -5.27 -15.57 -11.52
CA THR A 156 -5.87 -15.73 -12.86
C THR A 156 -4.83 -16.02 -13.93
N ALA A 157 -3.63 -15.41 -13.84
CA ALA A 157 -2.55 -15.70 -14.78
C ALA A 157 -1.94 -17.11 -14.61
N ALA A 158 -2.08 -17.71 -13.42
CA ALA A 158 -1.56 -19.04 -13.11
C ALA A 158 -2.61 -20.15 -13.26
N ASN A 159 -3.90 -19.80 -13.34
CA ASN A 159 -5.00 -20.76 -13.37
C ASN A 159 -6.20 -20.22 -14.14
N ASP A 160 -6.64 -20.98 -15.14
CA ASP A 160 -7.81 -20.65 -15.98
C ASP A 160 -9.15 -20.99 -15.29
N ASN A 161 -9.14 -21.67 -14.14
CA ASN A 161 -10.35 -21.98 -13.36
C ASN A 161 -10.75 -20.78 -12.48
N SER A 162 -11.72 -19.99 -12.95
CA SER A 162 -12.26 -18.83 -12.24
C SER A 162 -12.86 -19.17 -10.87
N ASP A 163 -13.50 -20.33 -10.71
CA ASP A 163 -14.08 -20.74 -9.44
C ASP A 163 -13.00 -20.98 -8.38
N LEU A 164 -11.86 -21.58 -8.77
CA LEU A 164 -10.74 -21.75 -7.85
C LEU A 164 -10.12 -20.40 -7.47
N VAL A 165 -9.95 -19.49 -8.43
CA VAL A 165 -9.44 -18.13 -8.17
C VAL A 165 -10.37 -17.41 -7.18
N LYS A 166 -11.68 -17.47 -7.42
CA LYS A 166 -12.70 -16.90 -6.53
C LYS A 166 -12.66 -17.48 -5.14
N GLN A 167 -12.54 -18.81 -5.02
CA GLN A 167 -12.40 -19.50 -3.73
C GLN A 167 -11.15 -19.01 -2.99
N GLN A 168 -9.99 -19.00 -3.64
CA GLN A 168 -8.74 -18.57 -3.02
C GLN A 168 -8.77 -17.11 -2.56
N LEU A 169 -9.41 -16.21 -3.32
CA LEU A 169 -9.61 -14.82 -2.92
C LEU A 169 -10.58 -14.72 -1.72
N GLY A 170 -11.64 -15.54 -1.70
CA GLY A 170 -12.55 -15.66 -0.57
C GLY A 170 -11.86 -16.14 0.71
N ASP A 171 -11.02 -17.17 0.59
CA ASP A 171 -10.23 -17.71 1.71
C ASP A 171 -9.27 -16.66 2.31
N GLU A 172 -8.65 -15.83 1.46
CA GLU A 172 -7.83 -14.71 1.94
C GLU A 172 -8.66 -13.62 2.64
N ALA A 173 -9.87 -13.35 2.15
CA ALA A 173 -10.80 -12.43 2.80
C ALA A 173 -11.22 -12.93 4.18
N ASP A 174 -11.57 -14.21 4.30
CA ASP A 174 -12.00 -14.85 5.54
C ASP A 174 -10.86 -14.94 6.55
N LYS A 175 -9.67 -15.31 6.09
CA LYS A 175 -8.45 -15.29 6.89
C LYS A 175 -8.17 -13.89 7.43
N ALA A 176 -8.27 -12.86 6.60
CA ALA A 176 -8.08 -11.48 7.03
C ALA A 176 -9.16 -11.04 8.05
N ARG A 177 -10.43 -11.39 7.82
CA ARG A 177 -11.53 -11.10 8.76
C ARG A 177 -11.34 -11.79 10.11
N SER A 178 -10.94 -13.06 10.12
CA SER A 178 -10.61 -13.81 11.33
C SER A 178 -9.47 -13.16 12.11
N GLN A 179 -8.40 -12.76 11.41
CA GLN A 179 -7.27 -12.05 12.04
C GLN A 179 -7.71 -10.72 12.66
N ALA A 180 -8.51 -9.92 11.94
CA ALA A 180 -9.06 -8.67 12.46
C ALA A 180 -9.89 -8.91 13.74
N GLY A 181 -10.76 -9.93 13.75
CA GLY A 181 -11.56 -10.30 14.91
C GLY A 181 -10.70 -10.68 16.12
N LYS A 182 -9.65 -11.50 15.92
CA LYS A 182 -8.69 -11.85 16.98
C LYS A 182 -7.98 -10.62 17.57
N GLN A 183 -7.58 -9.68 16.71
CA GLN A 183 -6.89 -8.45 17.14
C GLN A 183 -7.81 -7.50 17.88
N THR A 184 -9.05 -7.34 17.44
CA THR A 184 -10.09 -6.57 18.14
C THR A 184 -10.44 -7.21 19.49
N GLY A 185 -10.61 -8.53 19.54
CA GLY A 185 -10.89 -9.25 20.79
C GLY A 185 -9.74 -9.12 21.79
N ALA A 186 -8.49 -9.26 21.34
CA ALA A 186 -7.32 -9.04 22.18
C ALA A 186 -7.22 -7.60 22.70
N ALA A 187 -7.53 -6.61 21.86
CA ALA A 187 -7.57 -5.20 22.25
C ALA A 187 -8.67 -4.92 23.30
N ALA A 188 -9.86 -5.50 23.12
CA ALA A 188 -10.97 -5.37 24.07
C ALA A 188 -10.64 -6.03 25.42
N GLY A 189 -10.00 -7.20 25.42
CA GLY A 189 -9.54 -7.86 26.65
C GLY A 189 -8.47 -7.06 27.41
N ALA A 190 -7.58 -6.38 26.68
CA ALA A 190 -6.56 -5.52 27.27
C ALA A 190 -7.11 -4.19 27.83
N GLY A 191 -8.18 -3.64 27.22
CA GLY A 191 -8.80 -2.38 27.66
C GLY A 191 -9.97 -2.51 28.64
N GLY A 192 -10.59 -3.69 28.75
CA GLY A 192 -11.85 -3.92 29.45
C GLY A 192 -11.79 -4.60 30.82
N GLY A 193 -10.61 -4.76 31.43
CA GLY A 193 -10.49 -5.34 32.78
C GLY A 193 -9.89 -6.74 32.86
N GLY A 194 -9.09 -7.16 31.86
CA GLY A 194 -8.04 -8.15 32.12
C GLY A 194 -6.97 -7.50 33.00
N ALA A 195 -7.23 -7.43 34.30
CA ALA A 195 -6.35 -6.78 35.26
C ALA A 195 -4.93 -7.30 35.06
N ILE A 196 -4.00 -6.38 34.82
CA ILE A 196 -2.67 -6.55 35.39
C ILE A 196 -2.97 -6.66 36.88
N SER A 197 -3.00 -7.87 37.43
CA SER A 197 -3.04 -8.10 38.86
C SER A 197 -1.70 -7.61 39.40
N ILE A 198 -1.56 -6.30 39.52
CA ILE A 198 -0.52 -5.70 40.32
C ILE A 198 -0.93 -6.08 41.73
N ASP A 199 -0.16 -6.98 42.34
CA ASP A 199 -0.30 -7.29 43.75
C ASP A 199 -0.38 -5.97 44.51
N GLN A 200 -1.50 -5.70 45.19
CA GLN A 200 -1.68 -4.48 45.98
C GLN A 200 -0.64 -4.37 47.10
N GLY A 201 0.07 -5.46 47.43
CA GLY A 201 1.22 -5.48 48.32
C GLY A 201 2.57 -5.09 47.70
N ALA A 202 2.66 -5.01 46.37
CA ALA A 202 3.88 -4.60 45.68
C ALA A 202 3.93 -3.07 45.57
N GLN A 203 4.75 -2.42 46.40
CA GLN A 203 5.17 -1.03 46.18
C GLN A 203 6.07 -0.96 44.94
N LEU A 204 5.45 -0.92 43.77
CA LEU A 204 6.15 -0.60 42.53
C LEU A 204 6.47 0.89 42.53
N GLY A 205 7.73 1.23 42.24
CA GLY A 205 8.09 2.63 42.01
C GLY A 205 7.31 3.22 40.83
N ASP A 206 6.94 4.49 40.91
CA ASP A 206 6.10 5.19 39.91
C ASP A 206 6.61 5.05 38.47
N TRP A 207 7.93 4.92 38.28
CA TRP A 207 8.55 4.70 36.96
C TRP A 207 8.28 3.29 36.39
N ILE A 208 8.17 2.27 37.24
CA ILE A 208 7.84 0.89 36.82
C ILE A 208 6.38 0.82 36.40
N LEU A 209 5.49 1.40 37.21
CA LEU A 209 4.07 1.47 36.88
C LEU A 209 3.85 2.25 35.58
N SER A 210 4.50 3.40 35.42
CA SER A 210 4.47 4.20 34.20
C SER A 210 5.00 3.43 32.98
N GLY A 211 6.07 2.65 33.15
CA GLY A 211 6.62 1.78 32.11
C GLY A 211 5.65 0.69 31.67
N ILE A 212 5.04 -0.01 32.62
CA ILE A 212 4.04 -1.06 32.36
C ILE A 212 2.83 -0.50 31.61
N VAL A 213 2.30 0.63 32.09
CA VAL A 213 1.17 1.32 31.45
C VAL A 213 1.52 1.74 30.01
N SER A 214 2.72 2.28 29.79
CA SER A 214 3.18 2.69 28.46
C SER A 214 3.28 1.51 27.48
N VAL A 215 3.82 0.36 27.94
CA VAL A 215 3.88 -0.87 27.12
C VAL A 215 2.49 -1.40 26.81
N ALA A 216 1.56 -1.37 27.76
CA ALA A 216 0.18 -1.79 27.55
C ALA A 216 -0.54 -0.91 26.50
N PHE A 217 -0.38 0.41 26.58
CA PHE A 217 -0.92 1.32 25.56
C PHE A 217 -0.31 1.10 24.18
N ALA A 218 1.01 0.88 24.10
CA ALA A 218 1.68 0.58 22.84
C ALA A 218 1.19 -0.74 22.23
N ALA A 219 0.99 -1.78 23.05
CA ALA A 219 0.44 -3.06 22.63
C ALA A 219 -1.02 -2.91 22.14
N LEU A 220 -1.85 -2.15 22.86
CA LEU A 220 -3.23 -1.85 22.45
C LEU A 220 -3.28 -1.12 21.10
N ALA A 221 -2.49 -0.06 20.94
CA ALA A 221 -2.40 0.68 19.69
C ALA A 221 -1.92 -0.22 18.53
N PHE A 222 -0.94 -1.08 18.79
CA PHE A 222 -0.46 -2.06 17.81
C PHE A 222 -1.56 -3.04 17.36
N LEU A 223 -2.36 -3.56 18.29
CA LEU A 223 -3.48 -4.46 17.99
C LEU A 223 -4.58 -3.76 17.18
N ILE A 224 -4.94 -2.52 17.54
CA ILE A 224 -5.92 -1.71 16.80
C ILE A 224 -5.44 -1.47 15.37
N ILE A 225 -4.18 -1.06 15.19
CA ILE A 225 -3.59 -0.85 13.85
C ILE A 225 -3.65 -2.14 13.03
N ARG A 226 -3.29 -3.29 13.62
CA ARG A 226 -3.37 -4.59 12.95
C ARG A 226 -4.80 -4.96 12.56
N ALA A 227 -5.78 -4.72 13.44
CA ALA A 227 -7.19 -4.97 13.16
C ALA A 227 -7.69 -4.13 11.98
N VAL A 228 -7.34 -2.84 11.93
CA VAL A 228 -7.68 -1.94 10.83
C VAL A 228 -7.07 -2.40 9.51
N ILE A 229 -5.78 -2.77 9.51
CA ILE A 229 -5.09 -3.28 8.31
C ILE A 229 -5.78 -4.55 7.79
N ASN A 230 -6.08 -5.51 8.66
CA ASN A 230 -6.74 -6.75 8.25
C ASN A 230 -8.19 -6.53 7.83
N THR A 231 -8.88 -5.54 8.39
CA THR A 231 -10.21 -5.14 7.91
C THR A 231 -10.14 -4.62 6.48
N HIS A 232 -9.18 -3.74 6.16
CA HIS A 232 -8.98 -3.27 4.80
C HIS A 232 -8.63 -4.41 3.83
N ARG A 233 -7.74 -5.33 4.24
CA ARG A 233 -7.42 -6.53 3.45
C ARG A 233 -8.66 -7.40 3.20
N ALA A 234 -9.46 -7.67 4.24
CA ALA A 234 -10.68 -8.47 4.11
C ALA A 234 -11.67 -7.85 3.11
N THR A 235 -11.90 -6.54 3.19
CA THR A 235 -12.77 -5.83 2.25
C THR A 235 -12.22 -5.84 0.83
N ALA A 236 -10.91 -5.65 0.65
CA ALA A 236 -10.27 -5.66 -0.65
C ALA A 236 -10.37 -7.04 -1.33
N TYR A 237 -9.99 -8.11 -0.62
CA TYR A 237 -10.09 -9.48 -1.13
C TYR A 237 -11.52 -9.90 -1.42
N ALA A 238 -12.49 -9.55 -0.56
CA ALA A 238 -13.90 -9.85 -0.82
C ALA A 238 -14.42 -9.16 -2.09
N ARG A 239 -13.96 -7.93 -2.37
CA ARG A 239 -14.29 -7.21 -3.61
C ARG A 239 -13.71 -7.90 -4.83
N GLU A 240 -12.47 -8.39 -4.75
CA GLU A 240 -11.84 -9.11 -5.86
C GLU A 240 -12.50 -10.48 -6.09
N ALA A 241 -12.84 -11.21 -5.03
CA ALA A 241 -13.57 -12.48 -5.12
C ALA A 241 -14.97 -12.31 -5.76
N ALA A 242 -15.63 -11.18 -5.52
CA ALA A 242 -16.93 -10.88 -6.15
C ALA A 242 -16.82 -10.57 -7.65
N ASN A 243 -15.63 -10.19 -8.14
CA ASN A 243 -15.37 -9.82 -9.53
C ASN A 243 -14.61 -10.89 -10.32
N ALA A 244 -14.20 -11.99 -9.67
CA ALA A 244 -13.55 -13.15 -10.26
C ALA A 244 -14.59 -14.19 -10.71
#